data_AF-A0A9Q3VZB8-F1
#
_entry.id   AF-A0A9Q3VZB8-F1
#
_cell.length_a   1.000
_cell.length_b   1.000
_cell.length_c   1.000
_cell.angle_alpha   90.00
_cell.angle_beta   90.00
_cell.angle_gamma   90.00
#
_symmetry.space_group_name_H-M   'P 1'
#
loop_
_entity.id
_entity.type
_entity.pdbx_description
1 polymer ?
#
loop_
_entity_poly.entity_id
_entity_poly.type
_entity_poly.pdbx_seq_one_letter_code
_entity_poly.pdbx_strand_id
1 'polypeptide(L)'
;MSHPIMFAAAQRLATAEERRKAARENAFRTWGPRSVTAASKYARRILGDTAVTLDWEVLGLLSFEEHLQAFASLDTVGGQHLELYYSDEGSTERILLRVSCVSCPSQHVHEVTSLEQLGQLLSQTPAWGSIDPRDGGNL
;
A
#
# COMPACT_ATOMS: atom_id res chain seq x y z
N MET A 1 -20.72 -42.42 29.16
CA MET A 1 -20.50 -41.06 29.72
C MET A 1 -19.10 -40.62 29.34
N SER A 2 -18.93 -39.41 28.79
CA SER A 2 -17.62 -38.86 28.47
C SER A 2 -16.87 -38.46 29.74
N HIS A 3 -15.57 -38.74 29.79
CA HIS A 3 -14.70 -38.36 30.89
C HIS A 3 -14.66 -36.81 31.03
N PRO A 4 -14.75 -36.24 32.25
CA PRO A 4 -14.82 -34.78 32.47
C PRO A 4 -13.70 -33.97 31.81
N ILE A 5 -12.47 -34.51 31.79
CA ILE A 5 -11.33 -33.87 31.12
C ILE A 5 -11.55 -33.74 29.60
N MET A 6 -12.14 -34.74 28.95
CA MET A 6 -12.39 -34.68 27.51
C MET A 6 -13.43 -33.61 27.18
N PHE A 7 -14.48 -33.49 28.00
CA PHE A 7 -15.47 -32.43 27.86
C PHE A 7 -14.85 -31.04 28.07
N ALA A 8 -14.04 -30.87 29.12
CA ALA A 8 -13.36 -29.61 29.38
C ALA A 8 -12.37 -29.22 28.27
N ALA A 9 -11.62 -30.20 27.73
CA ALA A 9 -10.71 -29.98 26.61
C ALA A 9 -11.45 -29.57 25.32
N ALA A 10 -12.54 -30.27 24.99
CA ALA A 10 -13.39 -29.94 23.84
C ALA A 10 -14.00 -28.54 23.99
N GLN A 11 -14.49 -28.18 25.17
CA GLN A 11 -15.06 -26.86 25.46
C GLN A 11 -13.99 -25.75 25.32
N ARG A 12 -12.77 -25.99 25.81
CA ARG A 12 -11.65 -25.04 25.65
C ARG A 12 -11.26 -24.86 24.20
N LEU A 13 -11.20 -25.94 23.42
CA LEU A 13 -10.90 -25.88 21.99
C LEU A 13 -11.96 -25.06 21.24
N ALA A 14 -13.24 -25.39 21.42
CA ALA A 14 -14.34 -24.67 20.76
C ALA A 14 -14.33 -23.17 21.11
N THR A 15 -14.09 -22.82 22.38
CA THR A 15 -13.99 -21.41 22.81
C THR A 15 -12.80 -20.70 22.16
N ALA A 16 -11.66 -21.38 22.02
CA ALA A 16 -10.48 -20.82 21.37
C ALA A 16 -10.69 -20.62 19.87
N GLU A 17 -11.39 -21.53 19.20
CA GLU A 17 -11.72 -21.43 17.78
C GLU A 17 -12.68 -20.27 17.50
N GLU A 18 -13.73 -20.10 18.31
CA GLU A 18 -14.64 -18.95 18.18
C GLU A 18 -13.90 -17.61 18.36
N ARG A 19 -12.98 -17.53 19.33
CA ARG A 19 -12.13 -16.34 19.50
C ARG A 19 -11.25 -16.07 18.28
N ARG A 20 -10.63 -17.10 17.71
CA ARG A 20 -9.81 -16.96 16.49
C ARG A 20 -10.66 -16.51 15.30
N LYS A 21 -11.86 -17.07 15.15
CA LYS A 21 -12.79 -16.69 14.08
C LYS A 21 -13.21 -15.22 14.20
N ALA A 22 -13.60 -14.79 15.39
CA ALA A 22 -13.96 -13.39 15.66
C ALA A 22 -12.78 -12.44 15.41
N ALA A 23 -11.57 -12.83 15.81
CA ALA A 23 -10.36 -12.04 15.57
C ALA A 23 -10.07 -11.86 14.07
N ARG A 24 -10.16 -12.94 13.28
CA ARG A 24 -9.99 -12.89 11.82
C ARG A 24 -11.04 -12.02 11.15
N GLU A 25 -12.30 -12.17 11.54
CA GLU A 25 -13.39 -11.36 10.98
C GLU A 25 -13.19 -9.87 11.28
N ASN A 26 -12.78 -9.53 12.51
CA ASN A 26 -12.47 -8.15 12.87
C ASN A 26 -11.24 -7.62 12.11
N ALA A 27 -10.19 -8.43 11.99
CA ALA A 27 -9.01 -8.08 11.20
C ALA A 27 -9.40 -7.78 9.75
N PHE A 28 -10.18 -8.66 9.11
CA PHE A 28 -10.67 -8.48 7.76
C PHE A 28 -11.49 -7.20 7.58
N ARG A 29 -12.48 -6.94 8.46
CA ARG A 29 -13.34 -5.75 8.37
C ARG A 29 -12.56 -4.44 8.56
N THR A 30 -11.52 -4.45 9.38
CA THR A 30 -10.73 -3.26 9.69
C THR A 30 -9.50 -3.10 8.80
N TRP A 31 -9.12 -4.13 8.05
CA TRP A 31 -7.90 -4.16 7.26
C TRP A 31 -7.83 -3.03 6.23
N GLY A 32 -8.87 -2.83 5.42
CA GLY A 32 -8.88 -1.77 4.41
C GLY A 32 -8.67 -0.36 4.99
N PRO A 33 -9.51 0.08 5.95
CA PRO A 33 -9.31 1.38 6.62
C PRO A 33 -7.95 1.52 7.32
N ARG A 34 -7.42 0.44 7.92
CA ARG A 34 -6.09 0.43 8.54
C ARG A 34 -5.00 0.62 7.50
N SER A 35 -5.09 -0.03 6.35
CA SER A 35 -4.13 0.10 5.25
C SER A 35 -4.06 1.53 4.72
N VAL A 36 -5.21 2.14 4.42
CA VAL A 36 -5.30 3.53 3.94
C VAL A 36 -4.74 4.52 4.97
N THR A 37 -5.10 4.33 6.24
CA THR A 37 -4.63 5.18 7.34
C THR A 37 -3.12 5.09 7.52
N ALA A 38 -2.57 3.87 7.49
CA ALA A 38 -1.14 3.64 7.64
C ALA A 38 -0.36 4.23 6.47
N ALA A 39 -0.82 3.99 5.23
CA ALA A 39 -0.24 4.57 4.03
C ALA A 39 -0.21 6.10 4.06
N SER A 40 -1.35 6.72 4.40
CA SER A 40 -1.45 8.18 4.52
C SER A 40 -0.49 8.75 5.57
N LYS A 41 -0.40 8.10 6.73
CA LYS A 41 0.49 8.53 7.82
C LYS A 41 1.96 8.39 7.41
N TYR A 42 2.32 7.28 6.79
CA TYR A 42 3.70 7.03 6.38
C TYR A 42 4.12 7.94 5.23
N ALA A 43 3.25 8.17 4.25
CA ALA A 43 3.48 9.10 3.16
C ALA A 43 3.75 10.51 3.68
N ARG A 44 2.96 11.01 4.64
CA ARG A 44 3.23 12.31 5.27
C ARG A 44 4.58 12.36 5.99
N ARG A 45 5.00 11.25 6.61
CA ARG A 45 6.31 11.16 7.29
C ARG A 45 7.48 11.34 6.33
N ILE A 46 7.42 10.75 5.13
CA ILE A 46 8.57 10.72 4.21
C ILE A 46 8.48 11.75 3.08
N LEU A 47 7.28 12.09 2.63
CA LEU A 47 7.04 13.04 1.53
C LEU A 47 6.63 14.44 2.04
N GLY A 48 6.38 14.60 3.34
CA GLY A 48 5.92 15.84 3.94
C GLY A 48 4.42 16.12 3.73
N ASP A 49 4.02 17.36 3.98
CA ASP A 49 2.61 17.75 4.06
C ASP A 49 1.85 17.60 2.73
N THR A 50 2.53 17.75 1.59
CA THR A 50 1.93 17.59 0.26
C THR A 50 1.31 16.20 0.06
N ALA A 51 1.77 15.17 0.78
CA ALA A 51 1.19 13.84 0.73
C ALA A 51 -0.29 13.76 1.13
N VAL A 52 -0.86 14.82 1.74
CA VAL A 52 -2.31 14.91 2.02
C VAL A 52 -3.17 14.86 0.76
N THR A 53 -2.61 15.19 -0.41
CA THR A 53 -3.34 15.17 -1.68
C THR A 53 -3.43 13.77 -2.30
N LEU A 54 -2.73 12.77 -1.74
CA LEU A 54 -2.75 11.40 -2.24
C LEU A 54 -4.07 10.73 -1.86
N ASP A 55 -4.80 10.26 -2.87
CA ASP A 55 -6.00 9.45 -2.69
C ASP A 55 -5.61 7.98 -2.61
N TRP A 56 -5.54 7.45 -1.38
CA TRP A 56 -5.10 6.09 -1.11
C TRP A 56 -6.27 5.11 -1.20
N GLU A 57 -6.09 4.09 -2.01
CA GLU A 57 -7.02 2.99 -2.21
C GLU A 57 -6.46 1.68 -1.65
N VAL A 58 -7.37 0.78 -1.29
CA VAL A 58 -7.03 -0.52 -0.71
C VAL A 58 -6.53 -1.46 -1.80
N LEU A 59 -5.34 -2.06 -1.62
CA LEU A 59 -4.81 -3.04 -2.57
C LEU A 59 -5.34 -4.44 -2.25
N GLY A 60 -6.50 -4.81 -2.81
CA GLY A 60 -7.37 -5.94 -2.41
C GLY A 60 -6.83 -7.38 -2.46
N LEU A 61 -5.53 -7.63 -2.24
CA LEU A 61 -4.96 -8.97 -2.15
C LEU A 61 -5.14 -9.57 -0.74
N LEU A 62 -6.13 -10.46 -0.66
CA LEU A 62 -6.68 -11.13 0.53
C LEU A 62 -5.73 -12.08 1.30
N SER A 63 -4.46 -12.24 0.93
CA SER A 63 -3.67 -13.37 1.45
C SER A 63 -2.89 -13.11 2.74
N PHE A 64 -2.90 -11.88 3.28
CA PHE A 64 -2.11 -11.56 4.48
C PHE A 64 -2.88 -10.60 5.40
N GLU A 65 -3.76 -11.13 6.26
CA GLU A 65 -4.58 -10.36 7.22
C GLU A 65 -3.77 -9.39 8.13
N GLU A 66 -2.45 -9.60 8.22
CA GLU A 66 -1.52 -8.77 8.98
C GLU A 66 -0.76 -7.74 8.15
N HIS A 67 -0.59 -7.95 6.83
CA HIS A 67 0.16 -7.02 6.00
C HIS A 67 -0.74 -5.91 5.49
N LEU A 68 -0.42 -4.67 5.80
CA LEU A 68 -1.19 -3.52 5.34
C LEU A 68 -0.68 -3.08 3.97
N GLN A 69 -1.59 -2.88 3.02
CA GLN A 69 -1.25 -2.50 1.65
C GLN A 69 -2.28 -1.52 1.08
N ALA A 70 -1.77 -0.48 0.45
CA ALA A 70 -2.58 0.52 -0.24
C ALA A 70 -1.82 1.04 -1.46
N PHE A 71 -2.52 1.64 -2.41
CA PHE A 71 -1.91 2.32 -3.53
C PHE A 71 -2.56 3.69 -3.75
N ALA A 72 -1.84 4.62 -4.36
CA ALA A 72 -2.37 5.90 -4.78
C ALA A 72 -1.90 6.19 -6.21
N SER A 73 -2.84 6.49 -7.10
CA SER A 73 -2.51 6.93 -8.46
C SER A 73 -1.96 8.35 -8.42
N LEU A 74 -0.82 8.59 -9.06
CA LEU A 74 -0.28 9.94 -9.24
C LEU A 74 -0.84 10.58 -10.50
N ASP A 75 -0.69 9.92 -11.64
CA ASP A 75 -1.29 10.30 -12.92
C ASP A 75 -1.04 9.22 -14.01
N THR A 76 -1.65 9.41 -15.18
CA THR A 76 -1.25 8.76 -16.43
C THR A 76 -0.79 9.82 -17.43
N VAL A 77 0.52 9.91 -17.65
CA VAL A 77 1.15 11.00 -18.39
C VAL A 77 2.35 10.48 -19.20
N GLY A 78 2.62 11.05 -20.38
CA GLY A 78 3.74 10.64 -21.23
C GLY A 78 3.71 9.17 -21.67
N GLY A 79 2.52 8.55 -21.74
CA GLY A 79 2.36 7.13 -22.03
C GLY A 79 2.71 6.20 -20.86
N GLN A 80 2.83 6.74 -19.65
CA GLN A 80 3.16 6.01 -18.43
C GLN A 80 2.08 6.20 -17.37
N HIS A 81 1.76 5.13 -16.67
CA HIS A 81 0.94 5.14 -15.46
C HIS A 81 1.86 5.16 -14.24
N LEU A 82 1.66 6.14 -13.36
CA LEU A 82 2.49 6.39 -12.18
C LEU A 82 1.67 6.19 -10.92
N GLU A 83 2.15 5.34 -10.02
CA GLU A 83 1.44 5.00 -8.79
C GLU A 83 2.42 4.86 -7.61
N LEU A 84 1.96 5.22 -6.43
CA LEU A 84 2.65 4.92 -5.17
C LEU A 84 2.02 3.69 -4.51
N TYR A 85 2.84 2.76 -4.06
CA TYR A 85 2.45 1.53 -3.39
C TYR A 85 2.99 1.51 -1.97
N TYR A 86 2.09 1.53 -0.99
CA TYR A 86 2.42 1.32 0.41
C TYR A 86 2.37 -0.16 0.77
N SER A 87 3.35 -0.62 1.54
CA SER A 87 3.28 -1.91 2.23
C SER A 87 3.91 -1.85 3.61
N ASP A 88 3.33 -2.61 4.54
CA ASP A 88 3.86 -2.88 5.87
C ASP A 88 3.84 -4.38 6.14
N GLU A 89 5.03 -4.95 6.29
CA GLU A 89 5.27 -6.37 6.57
C GLU A 89 5.63 -6.59 8.05
N GLY A 90 4.89 -5.94 8.96
CA GLY A 90 4.94 -6.18 10.41
C GLY A 90 6.17 -5.63 11.13
N SER A 91 7.05 -4.92 10.43
CA SER A 91 8.24 -4.27 10.99
C SER A 91 8.87 -3.23 10.07
N THR A 92 8.53 -3.26 8.78
CA THR A 92 9.13 -2.42 7.76
C THR A 92 8.03 -1.83 6.89
N GLU A 93 7.84 -0.52 7.02
CA GLU A 93 6.95 0.27 6.16
C GLU A 93 7.75 0.79 4.96
N ARG A 94 7.20 0.66 3.75
CA ARG A 94 7.82 1.15 2.52
C ARG A 94 6.78 1.75 1.57
N ILE A 95 7.20 2.78 0.84
CA ILE A 95 6.47 3.32 -0.32
C ILE A 95 7.31 3.05 -1.55
N LEU A 96 6.69 2.48 -2.57
CA LEU A 96 7.32 2.20 -3.85
C LEU A 96 6.64 3.03 -4.94
N LEU A 97 7.41 3.68 -5.80
CA LEU A 97 6.92 4.23 -7.06
C LEU A 97 6.88 3.10 -8.10
N ARG A 98 5.69 2.82 -8.62
CA ARG A 98 5.49 1.96 -9.79
C ARG A 98 5.32 2.84 -11.02
N VAL A 99 6.11 2.56 -12.06
CA VAL A 99 6.04 3.21 -13.36
C VAL A 99 5.72 2.15 -14.40
N SER A 100 4.50 2.16 -14.92
CA SER A 100 4.01 1.17 -15.89
C SER A 100 3.83 1.82 -17.26
N CYS A 101 4.30 1.16 -18.30
CA CYS A 101 4.03 1.56 -19.68
C CYS A 101 2.57 1.28 -20.03
N VAL A 102 1.86 2.25 -20.62
CA VAL A 102 0.45 2.07 -21.00
C VAL A 102 0.30 1.19 -22.25
N SER A 103 1.28 1.23 -23.15
CA SER A 103 1.23 0.56 -24.46
C SER A 103 2.10 -0.70 -24.57
N CYS A 104 2.83 -1.05 -23.51
CA CYS A 104 3.80 -2.14 -23.51
C CYS A 104 3.91 -2.79 -22.12
N PRO A 105 4.44 -4.02 -22.01
CA PRO A 105 4.50 -4.72 -20.72
C PRO A 105 5.62 -4.24 -19.80
N SER A 106 6.31 -3.14 -20.12
CA SER A 106 7.42 -2.63 -19.31
C SER A 106 6.91 -2.00 -18.01
N GLN A 107 7.52 -2.37 -16.90
CA GLN A 107 7.25 -1.81 -15.58
C GLN A 107 8.56 -1.67 -14.81
N HIS A 108 8.67 -0.57 -14.07
CA HIS A 108 9.75 -0.34 -13.12
C HIS A 108 9.17 -0.05 -11.73
N VAL A 109 9.89 -0.46 -10.69
CA VAL A 109 9.49 -0.26 -9.29
C VAL A 109 10.71 0.28 -8.54
N HIS A 110 10.51 1.40 -7.84
CA HIS A 110 11.58 2.09 -7.11
C HIS A 110 11.13 2.39 -5.69
N GLU A 111 12.00 2.19 -4.71
CA GLU A 111 11.72 2.61 -3.35
C GLU A 111 11.78 4.14 -3.22
N VAL A 112 10.84 4.70 -2.48
CA VAL A 112 10.72 6.13 -2.21
C VAL A 112 10.91 6.36 -0.71
N THR A 113 11.94 7.12 -0.37
CA THR A 113 12.31 7.45 1.01
C THR A 113 12.19 8.93 1.33
N SER A 114 12.08 9.79 0.31
CA SER A 114 11.87 11.23 0.46
C SER A 114 11.18 11.85 -0.76
N LEU A 115 10.61 13.04 -0.59
CA LEU A 115 10.03 13.80 -1.71
C LEU A 115 11.08 14.19 -2.76
N GLU A 116 12.30 14.51 -2.33
CA GLU A 116 13.41 14.84 -3.24
C GLU A 116 13.81 13.64 -4.11
N GLN A 117 13.93 12.46 -3.49
CA GLN A 117 14.20 11.22 -4.22
C GLN A 117 13.06 10.91 -5.21
N LEU A 118 11.80 11.11 -4.81
CA LEU A 118 10.67 10.94 -5.73
C LEU A 118 10.81 11.84 -6.96
N GLY A 119 11.17 13.12 -6.77
CA GLY A 119 11.45 14.04 -7.87
C GLY A 119 12.58 13.55 -8.79
N GLN A 120 13.68 13.07 -8.23
CA GLN A 120 14.80 12.50 -8.99
C GLN A 120 14.39 11.27 -9.80
N LEU A 121 13.55 10.39 -9.24
CA LEU A 121 13.02 9.22 -9.94
C LEU A 121 12.10 9.64 -11.10
N LEU A 122 11.18 10.58 -10.86
CA LEU A 122 10.28 11.10 -11.89
C LEU A 122 11.05 11.77 -13.04
N SER A 123 12.17 12.44 -12.75
CA SER A 123 13.02 13.07 -13.77
C SER A 123 13.65 12.10 -14.78
N GLN A 124 13.74 10.82 -14.41
CA GLN A 124 14.29 9.77 -15.27
C GLN A 124 13.21 9.12 -16.14
N THR A 125 11.95 9.55 -16.01
CA THR A 125 10.82 9.01 -16.77
C THR A 125 10.55 9.84 -18.02
N PRO A 126 10.12 9.21 -19.14
CA PRO A 126 9.58 9.92 -20.30
C PRO A 126 8.48 10.95 -19.99
N ALA A 127 7.73 10.74 -18.90
CA ALA A 127 6.72 11.69 -18.42
C ALA A 127 7.30 13.02 -17.91
N TRP A 128 8.60 13.11 -17.63
CA TRP A 128 9.20 14.29 -16.98
C TRP A 128 8.89 15.61 -17.69
N GLY A 129 8.97 15.66 -19.02
CA GLY A 129 8.70 16.90 -19.77
C GLY A 129 7.24 17.40 -19.64
N SER A 130 6.31 16.52 -19.26
CA SER A 130 4.92 16.90 -18.95
C SER A 130 4.73 17.26 -17.47
N ILE A 131 5.56 16.70 -16.58
CA ILE A 131 5.52 16.93 -15.12
C ILE A 131 6.22 18.25 -14.76
N ASP A 132 7.39 18.51 -15.34
CA ASP A 132 8.14 19.75 -15.21
C ASP A 132 8.36 20.39 -16.60
N PRO A 133 7.40 21.20 -17.08
CA PRO A 133 7.46 21.80 -18.40
C PRO A 133 8.51 22.93 -18.51
N ARG A 134 9.34 23.16 -17.49
CA ARG A 134 10.33 24.25 -17.46
C ARG A 134 11.43 24.11 -18.53
N ASP A 135 11.60 22.93 -19.12
CA ASP A 135 12.44 22.70 -20.31
C ASP A 135 11.68 22.91 -21.66
N GLY A 136 10.43 23.37 -21.63
CA GLY A 136 9.60 23.69 -22.80
C GLY A 136 9.85 25.07 -23.42
N GLY A 137 11.09 25.53 -23.41
CA GLY A 137 11.51 26.78 -24.06
C GLY A 137 11.89 26.55 -25.52
N ASN A 138 10.92 26.65 -26.42
CA ASN A 138 11.06 27.31 -27.73
C ASN A 138 9.67 27.46 -28.37
N LEU A 139 9.06 28.63 -28.12
CA LEU A 139 8.20 29.27 -29.12
C LEU A 139 9.06 29.74 -30.29
#